data_AF-A0A971UEF2-F1
#
_entry.id   AF-A0A971UEF2-F1
#
_cell.length_a   1.000
_cell.length_b   1.000
_cell.length_c   1.000
_cell.angle_alpha   90.00
_cell.angle_beta   90.00
_cell.angle_gamma   90.00
#
_symmetry.space_group_name_H-M   'P 1'
#
loop_
_entity.id
_entity.type
_entity.pdbx_description
1 polymer ?
#
loop_
_entity_poly.entity_id
_entity_poly.type
_entity_poly.pdbx_seq_one_letter_code
_entity_poly.pdbx_strand_id
1 'polypeptide(L)'
;MPARSNRTRLPSACGMCIAVVALQWAVAQAQQADQPAADAAPAEETARQAFDVTIGPRELIRARDQMPFVMDASLPTLRRDDTRWFFFHVYFNEHGPGGRRLAVARARISDVLAAARNHTVTPWHKYRDGSWDEDGLTGFGSAVLPDCTARGGHPADLHADAAYNRAVGQYMITRWCYQEGVGRLYLHLSPDGVQFESQYLLDEEPAQWMPYSTFVAHEQDRETNDMSTVGGEFYVLINHKSAANYGIDTLYRRKVTVSPK
;
A
#
# COMPACT_ATOMS: atom_id res chain seq x y z
N MET A 1 -80.45 21.48 42.21
CA MET A 1 -79.24 22.09 41.59
C MET A 1 -78.26 22.40 42.71
N PRO A 2 -77.05 21.82 42.71
CA PRO A 2 -75.91 22.44 42.04
C PRO A 2 -75.04 21.48 41.21
N ALA A 3 -74.02 22.06 40.57
CA ALA A 3 -73.31 21.60 39.38
C ALA A 3 -72.25 20.51 39.60
N ARG A 4 -72.13 19.60 38.63
CA ARG A 4 -70.98 18.69 38.43
C ARG A 4 -69.83 19.45 37.77
N SER A 5 -68.63 19.38 38.35
CA SER A 5 -67.41 19.95 37.76
C SER A 5 -66.87 19.03 36.65
N ASN A 6 -66.71 19.56 35.44
CA ASN A 6 -65.87 18.95 34.41
C ASN A 6 -64.42 19.40 34.62
N ARG A 7 -63.52 18.46 34.95
CA ARG A 7 -62.06 18.66 34.88
C ARG A 7 -61.56 18.14 33.53
N THR A 8 -61.30 19.04 32.59
CA THR A 8 -60.42 18.82 31.45
C THR A 8 -58.97 18.76 31.96
N ARG A 9 -58.28 17.64 31.74
CA ARG A 9 -56.83 17.54 31.95
C ARG A 9 -56.12 18.19 30.76
N LEU A 10 -55.40 19.28 31.01
CA LEU A 10 -54.35 19.78 30.11
C LEU A 10 -53.14 18.83 30.20
N PRO A 11 -52.47 18.49 29.08
CA PRO A 11 -51.20 17.78 29.13
C PRO A 11 -50.13 18.70 29.72
N SER A 12 -49.36 18.12 30.64
CA SER A 12 -48.23 18.72 31.35
C SER A 12 -47.20 19.29 30.37
N ALA A 13 -46.87 20.57 30.53
CA ALA A 13 -45.79 21.27 29.83
C ALA A 13 -44.37 20.75 30.17
N CYS A 14 -44.25 19.70 30.99
CA CYS A 14 -42.97 19.12 31.37
C CYS A 14 -42.42 18.10 30.34
N GLY A 15 -43.25 17.59 29.42
CA GLY A 15 -42.84 16.62 28.41
C GLY A 15 -42.20 17.22 27.14
N MET A 16 -42.53 18.47 26.82
CA MET A 16 -42.10 19.11 25.57
C MET A 16 -40.66 19.64 25.63
N CYS A 17 -40.21 20.10 26.81
CA CYS A 17 -38.84 20.57 26.99
C CYS A 17 -37.81 19.42 26.95
N ILE A 18 -38.17 18.22 27.42
CA ILE A 18 -37.28 17.05 27.40
C ILE A 18 -37.12 16.51 25.97
N ALA A 19 -38.21 16.50 25.18
CA ALA A 19 -38.17 16.04 23.80
C ALA A 19 -37.32 16.94 22.89
N VAL A 20 -37.36 18.27 23.08
CA VAL A 20 -36.56 19.21 22.28
C VAL A 20 -35.07 19.14 22.64
N VAL A 21 -34.73 18.99 23.92
CA VAL A 21 -33.33 18.84 24.37
C VAL A 21 -32.75 17.50 23.92
N ALA A 22 -33.53 16.41 23.95
CA ALA A 22 -33.10 15.10 23.45
C ALA A 22 -32.88 15.12 21.92
N LEU A 23 -33.72 15.84 21.17
CA LEU A 23 -33.55 16.01 19.72
C LEU A 23 -32.31 16.87 19.40
N GLN A 24 -32.05 17.93 20.16
CA GLN A 24 -30.86 18.78 19.98
C GLN A 24 -29.57 18.04 20.35
N TRP A 25 -29.60 17.17 21.37
CA TRP A 25 -28.48 16.29 21.69
C TRP A 25 -28.23 15.23 20.62
N ALA A 26 -29.29 14.62 20.08
CA ALA A 26 -29.17 13.63 19.00
C ALA A 26 -28.65 14.25 17.69
N VAL A 27 -29.08 15.48 17.37
CA VAL A 27 -28.57 16.22 16.20
C VAL A 27 -27.12 16.66 16.40
N ALA A 28 -26.73 17.07 17.61
CA ALA A 28 -25.33 17.38 17.92
C ALA A 28 -24.42 16.14 17.86
N GLN A 29 -24.88 14.98 18.33
CA GLN A 29 -24.15 13.70 18.19
C GLN A 29 -24.07 13.22 16.74
N ALA A 30 -25.12 13.42 15.95
CA ALA A 30 -25.12 13.09 14.52
C ALA A 30 -24.15 13.99 13.73
N GLN A 31 -24.05 15.29 14.07
CA GLN A 31 -23.11 16.21 13.44
C GLN A 31 -21.65 15.97 13.86
N GLN A 32 -21.41 15.38 15.03
CA GLN A 32 -20.07 14.97 15.47
C GLN A 32 -19.62 13.64 14.85
N ALA A 33 -20.56 12.81 14.38
CA ALA A 33 -20.29 11.58 13.64
C ALA A 33 -20.01 11.83 12.13
N ASP A 34 -20.39 13.00 11.60
CA ASP A 34 -20.27 13.37 10.18
C ASP A 34 -19.12 14.35 9.88
N GLN A 35 -18.33 14.72 10.89
CA GLN A 35 -17.05 15.38 10.63
C GLN A 35 -16.03 14.31 10.25
N PRO A 36 -15.38 14.37 9.07
CA PRO A 36 -14.21 13.55 8.83
C PRO A 36 -13.21 13.91 9.93
N ALA A 37 -12.95 12.94 10.81
CA ALA A 37 -11.89 13.07 11.79
C ALA A 37 -10.66 13.53 11.01
N ALA A 38 -10.10 14.69 11.39
CA ALA A 38 -8.80 15.09 10.91
C ALA A 38 -7.89 13.88 11.10
N ASP A 39 -7.30 13.39 9.99
CA ASP A 39 -6.41 12.24 9.95
C ASP A 39 -5.13 12.57 10.74
N ALA A 40 -5.26 12.68 12.06
CA ALA A 40 -4.14 12.62 12.98
C ALA A 40 -3.67 11.18 12.92
N ALA A 41 -2.67 10.94 12.07
CA ALA A 41 -1.90 9.71 12.10
C ALA A 41 -1.59 9.40 13.56
N PRO A 42 -1.89 8.19 14.07
CA PRO A 42 -1.40 7.82 15.38
C PRO A 42 0.12 7.94 15.32
N ALA A 43 0.67 8.81 16.16
CA ALA A 43 2.09 8.88 16.44
C ALA A 43 2.48 7.60 17.19
N GLU A 44 2.46 6.46 16.49
CA GLU A 44 3.23 5.31 16.92
C GLU A 44 4.66 5.58 16.47
N GLU A 45 5.42 6.22 17.36
CA GLU A 45 6.86 6.05 17.45
C GLU A 45 7.12 4.58 17.81
N THR A 46 6.84 3.68 16.87
CA THR A 46 7.34 2.31 16.93
C THR A 46 8.83 2.46 16.79
N ALA A 47 9.57 2.32 17.89
CA ALA A 47 11.01 2.16 17.86
C ALA A 47 11.30 1.18 16.71
N ARG A 48 12.05 1.63 15.69
CA ARG A 48 12.37 0.83 14.50
C ARG A 48 12.95 -0.49 14.99
N GLN A 49 12.14 -1.54 15.06
CA GLN A 49 12.58 -2.81 15.59
C GLN A 49 13.70 -3.26 14.67
N ALA A 50 14.89 -3.48 15.23
CA ALA A 50 15.99 -3.94 14.42
C ALA A 50 15.64 -5.35 13.93
N PHE A 51 15.87 -5.64 12.65
CA PHE A 51 15.63 -6.93 12.04
C PHE A 51 16.81 -7.32 11.15
N ASP A 52 16.94 -8.61 10.87
CA ASP A 52 17.87 -9.16 9.91
C ASP A 52 17.14 -9.64 8.68
N VAL A 53 17.79 -9.50 7.52
CA VAL A 53 17.30 -9.98 6.23
C VAL A 53 18.35 -10.89 5.64
N THR A 54 17.97 -12.12 5.32
CA THR A 54 18.82 -13.11 4.65
C THR A 54 18.23 -13.48 3.29
N ILE A 55 19.06 -13.42 2.25
CA ILE A 55 18.67 -13.78 0.88
C ILE A 55 19.26 -15.15 0.55
N GLY A 56 18.37 -16.11 0.25
CA GLY A 56 18.73 -17.46 -0.15
C GLY A 56 19.34 -17.54 -1.57
N PRO A 57 19.75 -18.75 -1.97
CA PRO A 57 20.28 -18.99 -3.32
C PRO A 57 19.23 -18.69 -4.40
N ARG A 58 19.71 -18.40 -5.60
CA ARG A 58 18.86 -18.27 -6.79
C ARG A 58 18.40 -19.65 -7.24
N GLU A 59 17.09 -19.83 -7.41
CA GLU A 59 16.46 -21.07 -7.90
C GLU A 59 15.78 -20.81 -9.24
N LEU A 60 16.08 -21.62 -10.25
CA LEU A 60 15.39 -21.58 -11.54
C LEU A 60 14.01 -22.24 -11.42
N ILE A 61 12.97 -21.51 -11.80
CA ILE A 61 11.59 -22.02 -11.81
C ILE A 61 11.17 -22.40 -13.22
N ARG A 62 11.52 -21.58 -14.21
CA ARG A 62 11.19 -21.86 -15.60
C ARG A 62 12.21 -21.25 -16.55
N ALA A 63 12.82 -22.08 -17.37
CA ALA A 63 13.71 -21.63 -18.43
C ALA A 63 12.94 -21.02 -19.60
N ARG A 64 13.63 -20.23 -20.43
CA ARG A 64 13.04 -19.59 -21.61
C ARG A 64 12.32 -20.56 -22.53
N ASP A 65 12.98 -21.65 -22.90
CA ASP A 65 12.44 -22.69 -23.79
C ASP A 65 11.17 -23.34 -23.22
N GLN A 66 10.97 -23.23 -21.90
CA GLN A 66 9.80 -23.71 -21.21
C GLN A 66 8.72 -22.65 -21.04
N MET A 67 8.97 -21.35 -21.26
CA MET A 67 7.98 -20.27 -21.09
C MET A 67 7.13 -20.06 -22.36
N PRO A 68 5.82 -20.39 -22.34
CA PRO A 68 4.96 -20.25 -23.53
C PRO A 68 4.41 -18.82 -23.73
N PHE A 69 4.71 -17.90 -22.81
CA PHE A 69 4.26 -16.51 -22.84
C PHE A 69 5.35 -15.58 -22.32
N VAL A 70 5.19 -14.29 -22.60
CA VAL A 70 6.00 -13.20 -22.04
C VAL A 70 5.27 -12.66 -20.81
N MET A 71 5.95 -12.53 -19.67
CA MET A 71 5.37 -11.96 -18.46
C MET A 71 5.49 -10.42 -18.50
N ASP A 72 4.35 -9.74 -18.36
CA ASP A 72 4.26 -8.28 -18.39
C ASP A 72 3.08 -7.84 -17.49
N ALA A 73 3.32 -7.71 -16.19
CA ALA A 73 2.45 -6.97 -15.26
C ALA A 73 3.00 -7.02 -13.82
N SER A 74 3.05 -5.86 -13.18
CA SER A 74 2.91 -5.72 -11.74
C SER A 74 2.39 -4.31 -11.46
N LEU A 75 1.39 -4.20 -10.60
CA LEU A 75 0.89 -2.94 -10.06
C LEU A 75 0.86 -3.14 -8.55
N PRO A 76 1.82 -2.57 -7.81
CA PRO A 76 1.87 -2.75 -6.37
C PRO A 76 0.68 -2.04 -5.71
N THR A 77 -0.27 -2.82 -5.21
CA THR A 77 -1.32 -2.34 -4.32
C THR A 77 -1.16 -3.02 -2.98
N LEU A 78 -0.93 -2.20 -1.95
CA LEU A 78 -0.62 -2.68 -0.62
C LEU A 78 -1.72 -2.33 0.36
N ARG A 79 -2.05 -3.30 1.19
CA ARG A 79 -3.03 -3.21 2.26
C ARG A 79 -2.37 -3.75 3.53
N ARG A 80 -2.32 -2.97 4.62
CA ARG A 80 -1.81 -3.44 5.92
C ARG A 80 -2.88 -4.30 6.59
N ASP A 81 -2.48 -5.46 7.11
CA ASP A 81 -3.38 -6.47 7.69
C ASP A 81 -3.40 -6.41 9.22
N ASP A 82 -3.80 -5.26 9.76
CA ASP A 82 -4.27 -5.20 11.13
C ASP A 82 -5.73 -4.71 11.16
N THR A 83 -6.43 -5.02 12.24
CA THR A 83 -7.85 -4.66 12.42
C THR A 83 -8.10 -3.15 12.51
N ARG A 84 -7.06 -2.32 12.34
CA ARG A 84 -7.09 -0.85 12.39
C ARG A 84 -6.80 -0.25 11.01
N TRP A 85 -7.30 -0.90 9.97
CA TRP A 85 -7.29 -0.47 8.57
C TRP A 85 -7.57 1.03 8.42
N PHE A 86 -6.63 1.75 7.80
CA PHE A 86 -6.94 3.10 7.31
C PHE A 86 -6.91 3.16 5.79
N PHE A 87 -5.85 2.70 5.11
CA PHE A 87 -5.66 3.02 3.68
C PHE A 87 -5.21 1.85 2.78
N PHE A 88 -5.69 1.85 1.54
CA PHE A 88 -4.98 1.22 0.42
C PHE A 88 -3.85 2.14 -0.02
N HIS A 89 -2.66 1.58 -0.28
CA HIS A 89 -1.56 2.29 -0.94
C HIS A 89 -1.38 1.73 -2.35
N VAL A 90 -1.46 2.60 -3.35
CA VAL A 90 -1.21 2.26 -4.75
C VAL A 90 0.08 2.94 -5.16
N TYR A 91 1.09 2.14 -5.48
CA TYR A 91 2.38 2.63 -5.92
C TYR A 91 2.43 2.59 -7.45
N PHE A 92 2.94 3.67 -8.05
CA PHE A 92 2.93 3.80 -9.51
C PHE A 92 4.10 4.61 -10.04
N ASN A 93 4.37 4.39 -11.33
CA ASN A 93 5.26 5.20 -12.12
C ASN A 93 4.63 6.57 -12.38
N GLU A 94 5.16 7.61 -11.75
CA GLU A 94 4.74 8.97 -12.05
C GLU A 94 5.75 9.64 -12.99
N HIS A 95 5.26 10.25 -14.06
CA HIS A 95 6.06 11.08 -14.96
C HIS A 95 5.69 12.54 -14.74
N GLY A 96 6.67 13.36 -14.36
CA GLY A 96 6.46 14.80 -14.17
C GLY A 96 7.68 15.64 -14.53
N PRO A 97 7.65 16.96 -14.24
CA PRO A 97 8.68 17.91 -14.67
C PRO A 97 10.11 17.55 -14.22
N GLY A 98 10.26 16.89 -13.06
CA GLY A 98 11.54 16.40 -12.55
C GLY A 98 11.93 14.99 -13.01
N GLY A 99 11.26 14.42 -14.02
CA GLY A 99 11.48 13.06 -14.51
C GLY A 99 10.53 12.02 -13.90
N ARG A 100 10.83 10.75 -14.16
CA ARG A 100 10.06 9.59 -13.69
C ARG A 100 10.43 9.27 -12.24
N ARG A 101 9.44 8.94 -11.39
CA ARG A 101 9.65 8.56 -9.99
C ARG A 101 8.60 7.57 -9.51
N LEU A 102 8.87 6.93 -8.36
CA LEU A 102 7.88 6.11 -7.67
C LEU A 102 7.09 7.01 -6.76
N ALA A 103 5.82 7.19 -7.09
CA ALA A 103 4.87 7.88 -6.25
C ALA A 103 3.91 6.87 -5.62
N VAL A 104 3.24 7.32 -4.58
CA VAL A 104 2.19 6.56 -3.91
C VAL A 104 0.95 7.44 -3.77
N ALA A 105 -0.20 6.84 -4.01
CA ALA A 105 -1.49 7.41 -3.66
C ALA A 105 -2.18 6.50 -2.66
N ARG A 106 -3.02 7.09 -1.82
CA ARG A 106 -3.82 6.33 -0.86
C ARG A 106 -5.27 6.78 -0.81
N ALA A 107 -6.14 5.86 -0.45
CA ALA A 107 -7.54 6.12 -0.14
C ALA A 107 -7.99 5.23 1.01
N ARG A 108 -8.96 5.71 1.79
CA ARG A 108 -9.46 4.92 2.90
C ARG A 108 -10.14 3.65 2.39
N ILE A 109 -9.85 2.53 3.03
CA ILE A 109 -10.41 1.24 2.60
C ILE A 109 -11.94 1.25 2.70
N SER A 110 -12.49 1.84 3.76
CA SER A 110 -13.94 2.03 3.91
C SER A 110 -14.55 2.74 2.72
N ASP A 111 -13.90 3.80 2.25
CA ASP A 111 -14.41 4.70 1.23
C ASP A 111 -14.32 4.02 -0.14
N VAL A 112 -13.23 3.30 -0.41
CA VAL A 112 -13.06 2.48 -1.62
C VAL A 112 -14.12 1.38 -1.68
N LEU A 113 -14.35 0.66 -0.57
CA LEU A 113 -15.34 -0.43 -0.53
C LEU A 113 -16.78 0.11 -0.62
N ALA A 114 -17.09 1.23 0.03
CA ALA A 114 -18.39 1.88 -0.07
C ALA A 114 -18.66 2.39 -1.49
N ALA A 115 -17.68 3.05 -2.11
CA ALA A 115 -17.78 3.51 -3.49
C ALA A 115 -18.00 2.34 -4.46
N ALA A 116 -17.24 1.25 -4.31
CA ALA A 116 -17.39 0.04 -5.13
C ALA A 116 -18.80 -0.58 -5.02
N ARG A 117 -19.35 -0.68 -3.80
CA ARG A 117 -20.72 -1.19 -3.57
C ARG A 117 -21.80 -0.29 -4.17
N ASN A 118 -21.55 1.01 -4.22
CA ASN A 118 -22.49 2.01 -4.72
C ASN A 118 -22.27 2.35 -6.20
N HIS A 119 -21.34 1.67 -6.88
CA HIS A 119 -20.95 1.98 -8.26
C HIS A 119 -20.48 3.44 -8.46
N THR A 120 -19.76 3.99 -7.48
CA THR A 120 -19.16 5.32 -7.53
C THR A 120 -17.63 5.23 -7.38
N VAL A 121 -16.96 6.39 -7.41
CA VAL A 121 -15.52 6.52 -7.16
C VAL A 121 -15.29 7.30 -5.86
N THR A 122 -14.18 7.04 -5.18
CA THR A 122 -13.72 7.82 -4.03
C THR A 122 -12.45 8.59 -4.40
N PRO A 123 -12.20 9.78 -3.82
CA PRO A 123 -10.92 10.46 -3.96
C PRO A 123 -9.75 9.60 -3.47
N TRP A 124 -8.65 9.70 -4.20
CA TRP A 124 -7.35 9.23 -3.78
C TRP A 124 -6.45 10.44 -3.59
N HIS A 125 -5.45 10.33 -2.71
CA HIS A 125 -4.51 11.40 -2.46
C HIS A 125 -3.07 10.93 -2.59
N LYS A 126 -2.23 11.70 -3.28
CA LYS A 126 -0.80 11.40 -3.42
C LYS A 126 -0.02 11.92 -2.22
N TYR A 127 1.02 11.19 -1.85
CA TYR A 127 2.01 11.70 -0.90
C TYR A 127 2.87 12.78 -1.57
N ARG A 128 2.94 13.95 -0.96
CA ARG A 128 3.77 15.07 -1.44
C ARG A 128 4.33 15.86 -0.26
N ASP A 129 5.66 15.94 -0.21
CA ASP A 129 6.43 16.80 0.70
C ASP A 129 6.00 16.69 2.18
N GLY A 130 5.72 15.45 2.63
CA GLY A 130 5.28 15.19 4.01
C GLY A 130 3.77 15.13 4.21
N SER A 131 2.96 15.45 3.21
CA SER A 131 1.50 15.56 3.28
C SER A 131 0.77 14.61 2.32
N TRP A 132 -0.54 14.48 2.49
CA TRP A 132 -1.44 13.68 1.64
C TRP A 132 -2.58 14.53 1.07
N ASP A 133 -2.30 15.79 0.74
CA ASP A 133 -3.33 16.73 0.27
C ASP A 133 -3.40 16.81 -1.27
N GLU A 134 -2.40 16.27 -1.97
CA GLU A 134 -2.33 16.29 -3.42
C GLU A 134 -3.36 15.32 -4.03
N ASP A 135 -4.08 15.74 -5.06
CA ASP A 135 -5.08 14.92 -5.74
C ASP A 135 -4.46 13.66 -6.38
N GLY A 136 -5.18 12.54 -6.31
CA GLY A 136 -4.74 11.23 -6.76
C GLY A 136 -4.61 11.07 -8.28
N LEU A 137 -5.41 11.80 -9.05
CA LEU A 137 -5.48 11.69 -10.51
C LEU A 137 -4.72 12.80 -11.22
N THR A 138 -4.63 13.96 -10.58
CA THR A 138 -3.91 15.14 -11.02
C THR A 138 -2.68 15.36 -10.14
N GLY A 139 -2.00 16.49 -10.26
CA GLY A 139 -0.88 16.79 -9.38
C GLY A 139 0.34 15.86 -9.51
N PHE A 140 1.32 16.06 -8.64
CA PHE A 140 2.55 15.24 -8.59
C PHE A 140 2.87 14.78 -7.18
N GLY A 141 3.21 13.51 -7.02
CA GLY A 141 3.73 12.94 -5.77
C GLY A 141 5.24 13.11 -5.62
N SER A 142 5.71 13.00 -4.38
CA SER A 142 7.14 12.90 -4.06
C SER A 142 7.65 11.49 -4.35
N ALA A 143 8.95 11.37 -4.62
CA ALA A 143 9.59 10.06 -4.77
C ALA A 143 9.65 9.33 -3.42
N VAL A 144 9.16 8.09 -3.36
CA VAL A 144 9.21 7.25 -2.15
C VAL A 144 10.39 6.27 -2.15
N LEU A 145 11.15 6.21 -3.25
CA LEU A 145 12.40 5.45 -3.36
C LEU A 145 13.51 6.32 -3.93
N PRO A 146 14.78 6.05 -3.58
CA PRO A 146 15.92 6.72 -4.21
C PRO A 146 15.98 6.43 -5.71
N ASP A 147 16.53 7.35 -6.49
CA ASP A 147 16.65 7.20 -7.95
C ASP A 147 17.74 6.18 -8.35
N CYS A 148 17.50 5.46 -9.46
CA CYS A 148 18.47 4.54 -10.07
C CYS A 148 19.44 5.30 -10.98
N THR A 149 19.27 6.59 -11.28
CA THR A 149 19.87 7.18 -12.48
C THR A 149 20.90 8.27 -12.26
N ALA A 150 21.56 8.31 -11.11
CA ALA A 150 22.65 9.28 -10.84
C ALA A 150 23.78 9.31 -11.90
N ARG A 151 23.81 8.40 -12.89
CA ARG A 151 24.73 8.39 -14.04
C ARG A 151 24.08 8.05 -15.40
N GLY A 152 22.86 8.51 -15.67
CA GLY A 152 22.29 8.45 -17.03
C GLY A 152 21.82 7.07 -17.51
N GLY A 153 21.42 6.19 -16.58
CA GLY A 153 20.75 4.92 -16.89
C GLY A 153 19.26 5.09 -17.18
N HIS A 154 18.60 4.00 -17.61
CA HIS A 154 17.14 3.96 -17.83
C HIS A 154 16.39 4.47 -16.57
N PRO A 155 15.37 5.34 -16.71
CA PRO A 155 14.63 5.89 -15.58
C PRO A 155 14.05 4.74 -14.75
N ALA A 156 14.20 4.84 -13.41
CA ALA A 156 13.74 3.84 -12.44
C ALA A 156 12.43 3.21 -12.92
N ASP A 157 12.50 1.93 -13.28
CA ASP A 157 11.34 1.23 -13.80
C ASP A 157 10.64 0.54 -12.64
N LEU A 158 9.40 0.95 -12.42
CA LEU A 158 8.67 0.69 -11.18
C LEU A 158 7.61 -0.36 -11.37
N HIS A 159 7.90 -1.33 -12.24
CA HIS A 159 7.30 -2.65 -12.22
C HIS A 159 7.75 -3.42 -10.97
N ALA A 160 7.54 -2.77 -9.84
CA ALA A 160 7.76 -3.23 -8.50
C ALA A 160 6.56 -4.08 -8.08
N ASP A 161 6.72 -4.76 -6.97
CA ASP A 161 5.62 -5.30 -6.19
C ASP A 161 5.80 -4.88 -4.74
N ALA A 162 4.72 -4.93 -3.96
CA ALA A 162 4.72 -4.46 -2.58
C ALA A 162 3.89 -5.39 -1.69
N ALA A 163 4.42 -5.70 -0.51
CA ALA A 163 3.79 -6.57 0.48
C ALA A 163 4.04 -6.04 1.89
N TYR A 164 3.22 -6.45 2.86
CA TYR A 164 3.44 -6.16 4.26
C TYR A 164 4.06 -7.37 4.96
N ASN A 165 5.22 -7.20 5.56
CA ASN A 165 5.87 -8.23 6.37
C ASN A 165 5.32 -8.19 7.80
N ARG A 166 4.58 -9.23 8.17
CA ARG A 166 3.94 -9.32 9.49
C ARG A 166 4.90 -9.69 10.61
N ALA A 167 6.02 -10.36 10.30
CA ALA A 167 6.99 -10.78 11.32
C ALA A 167 7.73 -9.60 11.95
N VAL A 168 7.92 -8.51 11.20
CA VAL A 168 8.62 -7.30 11.66
C VAL A 168 7.80 -6.02 11.56
N GLY A 169 6.54 -6.11 11.11
CA GLY A 169 5.64 -4.98 10.96
C GLY A 169 6.16 -3.91 9.99
N GLN A 170 6.67 -4.32 8.83
CA GLN A 170 7.25 -3.43 7.83
C GLN A 170 6.54 -3.58 6.49
N TYR A 171 6.27 -2.47 5.82
CA TYR A 171 5.99 -2.49 4.39
C TYR A 171 7.26 -2.84 3.61
N MET A 172 7.07 -3.56 2.52
CA MET A 172 8.14 -3.98 1.63
C MET A 172 7.79 -3.57 0.20
N ILE A 173 8.80 -3.16 -0.55
CA ILE A 173 8.66 -2.90 -1.98
C ILE A 173 9.92 -3.33 -2.71
N THR A 174 9.74 -3.91 -3.89
CA THR A 174 10.87 -4.22 -4.77
C THR A 174 11.18 -3.05 -5.70
N ARG A 175 12.40 -3.01 -6.20
CA ARG A 175 12.81 -2.05 -7.22
C ARG A 175 13.93 -2.65 -8.04
N TRP A 176 13.82 -2.57 -9.36
CA TRP A 176 14.92 -2.95 -10.22
C TRP A 176 15.61 -1.73 -10.83
N CYS A 177 16.92 -1.86 -11.06
CA CYS A 177 17.75 -0.88 -11.72
C CYS A 177 18.59 -1.55 -12.80
N TYR A 178 18.87 -0.82 -13.89
CA TYR A 178 19.82 -1.23 -14.92
C TYR A 178 20.92 -0.19 -15.05
N GLN A 179 22.15 -0.58 -14.74
CA GLN A 179 23.32 0.29 -14.79
C GLN A 179 24.52 -0.51 -15.29
N GLU A 180 25.30 0.11 -16.17
CA GLU A 180 26.57 -0.47 -16.65
C GLU A 180 26.39 -1.87 -17.26
N GLY A 181 25.26 -2.09 -17.94
CA GLY A 181 24.94 -3.37 -18.56
C GLY A 181 24.40 -4.44 -17.61
N VAL A 182 24.20 -4.14 -16.33
CA VAL A 182 23.80 -5.10 -15.29
C VAL A 182 22.45 -4.72 -14.69
N GLY A 183 21.53 -5.68 -14.64
CA GLY A 183 20.26 -5.57 -13.93
C GLY A 183 20.44 -5.95 -12.46
N ARG A 184 19.84 -5.17 -11.56
CA ARG A 184 19.83 -5.40 -10.12
C ARG A 184 18.42 -5.27 -9.59
N LEU A 185 17.97 -6.23 -8.79
CA LEU A 185 16.72 -6.17 -8.05
C LEU A 185 17.01 -5.93 -6.58
N TYR A 186 16.33 -4.97 -5.99
CA TYR A 186 16.43 -4.60 -4.59
C TYR A 186 15.12 -4.83 -3.85
N LEU A 187 15.23 -5.15 -2.57
CA LEU A 187 14.14 -5.11 -1.59
C LEU A 187 14.36 -3.91 -0.69
N HIS A 188 13.31 -3.12 -0.53
CA HIS A 188 13.26 -2.01 0.41
C HIS A 188 12.21 -2.26 1.48
N LEU A 189 12.46 -1.77 2.69
CA LEU A 189 11.54 -1.86 3.83
C LEU A 189 11.23 -0.47 4.39
N SER A 190 10.01 -0.31 4.88
CA SER A 190 9.50 0.94 5.43
C SER A 190 8.50 0.70 6.57
N PRO A 191 8.54 1.48 7.65
CA PRO A 191 7.53 1.42 8.71
C PRO A 191 6.20 2.07 8.31
N ASP A 192 6.20 3.00 7.36
CA ASP A 192 5.06 3.87 7.03
C ASP A 192 4.55 3.72 5.58
N GLY A 193 5.28 3.01 4.72
CA GLY A 193 4.93 2.81 3.32
C GLY A 193 5.28 4.01 2.43
N VAL A 194 6.11 4.92 2.94
CA VAL A 194 6.54 6.14 2.24
C VAL A 194 8.04 6.32 2.32
N GLN A 195 8.63 6.11 3.50
CA GLN A 195 10.06 6.23 3.75
C GLN A 195 10.72 4.86 3.66
N PHE A 196 11.22 4.53 2.47
CA PHE A 196 11.90 3.27 2.17
C PHE A 196 13.43 3.44 2.24
N GLU A 197 13.97 3.47 3.46
CA GLU A 197 15.39 3.76 3.70
C GLU A 197 16.30 2.54 3.57
N SER A 198 15.82 1.34 3.93
CA SER A 198 16.62 0.11 3.86
C SER A 198 16.70 -0.42 2.43
N GLN A 199 17.84 -0.98 2.03
CA GLN A 199 18.05 -1.57 0.70
C GLN A 199 18.84 -2.87 0.81
N TYR A 200 18.26 -3.96 0.27
CA TYR A 200 18.89 -5.27 0.21
C TYR A 200 18.94 -5.74 -1.25
N LEU A 201 20.11 -6.18 -1.71
CA LEU A 201 20.24 -6.76 -3.06
C LEU A 201 19.59 -8.14 -3.07
N LEU A 202 18.46 -8.26 -3.79
CA LEU A 202 17.81 -9.55 -4.03
C LEU A 202 18.56 -10.31 -5.11
N ASP A 203 18.82 -9.68 -6.25
CA ASP A 203 19.41 -10.35 -7.40
C ASP A 203 20.20 -9.42 -8.31
N GLU A 204 21.15 -9.97 -9.06
CA GLU A 204 21.98 -9.24 -10.02
C GLU A 204 22.32 -10.12 -11.22
N GLU A 205 22.16 -9.62 -12.44
CA GLU A 205 22.48 -10.37 -13.66
C GLU A 205 22.88 -9.44 -14.83
N PRO A 206 24.04 -9.69 -15.47
CA PRO A 206 24.43 -8.99 -16.70
C PRO A 206 23.43 -9.16 -17.84
N ALA A 207 23.23 -8.10 -18.61
CA ALA A 207 22.36 -8.04 -19.78
C ALA A 207 20.90 -8.46 -19.55
N GLN A 208 20.44 -8.45 -18.30
CA GLN A 208 19.04 -8.71 -17.94
C GLN A 208 18.41 -7.48 -17.29
N TRP A 209 17.11 -7.34 -17.50
CA TRP A 209 16.21 -6.49 -16.73
C TRP A 209 15.41 -7.37 -15.77
N MET A 210 14.98 -6.80 -14.64
CA MET A 210 14.24 -7.54 -13.61
C MET A 210 12.89 -6.91 -13.23
N PRO A 211 12.02 -6.55 -14.19
CA PRO A 211 10.69 -6.04 -13.90
C PRO A 211 9.76 -7.16 -13.40
N TYR A 212 8.64 -6.77 -12.80
CA TYR A 212 7.55 -7.66 -12.41
C TYR A 212 7.99 -8.74 -11.42
N SER A 213 8.90 -8.39 -10.51
CA SER A 213 9.14 -9.24 -9.35
C SER A 213 7.85 -9.40 -8.57
N THR A 214 7.60 -10.56 -7.95
CA THR A 214 6.34 -10.79 -7.22
C THR A 214 6.61 -11.45 -5.88
N PHE A 215 6.00 -10.93 -4.82
CA PHE A 215 6.02 -11.59 -3.51
C PHE A 215 5.14 -12.83 -3.53
N VAL A 216 5.66 -13.93 -2.99
CA VAL A 216 4.93 -15.18 -2.82
C VAL A 216 5.09 -15.63 -1.38
N ALA A 217 3.99 -15.55 -0.63
CA ALA A 217 3.96 -16.05 0.73
C ALA A 217 4.30 -17.55 0.77
N HIS A 218 5.01 -17.97 1.81
CA HIS A 218 5.13 -19.40 2.10
C HIS A 218 3.74 -19.99 2.37
N GLU A 219 3.50 -21.24 2.01
CA GLU A 219 2.16 -21.86 2.13
C GLU A 219 1.60 -21.78 3.56
N GLN A 220 2.49 -21.90 4.55
CA GLN A 220 2.15 -21.81 5.98
C GLN A 220 1.82 -20.37 6.44
N ASP A 221 2.28 -19.36 5.71
CA ASP A 221 2.12 -17.94 6.04
C ASP A 221 1.11 -17.23 5.12
N ARG A 222 0.47 -17.98 4.20
CA ARG A 222 -0.49 -17.47 3.22
C ARG A 222 -1.84 -17.25 3.86
N GLU A 223 -2.12 -16.01 4.26
CA GLU A 223 -3.39 -15.61 4.84
C GLU A 223 -4.33 -14.96 3.82
N THR A 224 -3.77 -14.32 2.79
CA THR A 224 -4.52 -13.66 1.73
C THR A 224 -4.26 -14.31 0.37
N ASN A 225 -5.23 -14.20 -0.53
CA ASN A 225 -5.08 -14.66 -1.91
C ASN A 225 -4.36 -13.66 -2.81
N ASP A 226 -4.25 -12.41 -2.36
CA ASP A 226 -3.68 -11.29 -3.12
C ASP A 226 -2.19 -11.06 -2.83
N MET A 227 -1.57 -11.86 -1.95
CA MET A 227 -0.17 -11.73 -1.51
C MET A 227 0.16 -10.33 -0.96
N SER A 228 -0.85 -9.59 -0.49
CA SER A 228 -0.66 -8.29 0.16
C SER A 228 0.14 -8.37 1.47
N THR A 229 0.27 -9.58 2.03
CA THR A 229 1.05 -9.86 3.23
C THR A 229 1.94 -11.08 3.06
N VAL A 230 3.05 -11.10 3.79
CA VAL A 230 3.93 -12.25 3.94
C VAL A 230 4.43 -12.39 5.39
N GLY A 231 4.86 -13.59 5.76
CA GLY A 231 5.45 -13.89 7.06
C GLY A 231 6.95 -13.59 7.14
N GLY A 232 7.62 -14.22 8.11
CA GLY A 232 9.07 -14.12 8.27
C GLY A 232 9.84 -14.86 7.17
N GLU A 233 9.20 -15.80 6.47
CA GLU A 233 9.79 -16.48 5.32
C GLU A 233 8.87 -16.37 4.10
N PHE A 234 9.43 -15.98 2.97
CA PHE A 234 8.68 -15.85 1.71
C PHE A 234 9.62 -16.02 0.51
N TYR A 235 9.05 -16.10 -0.68
CA TYR A 235 9.79 -16.06 -1.92
C TYR A 235 9.54 -14.75 -2.65
N VAL A 236 10.55 -14.29 -3.38
CA VAL A 236 10.36 -13.30 -4.45
C VAL A 236 10.58 -14.01 -5.77
N LEU A 237 9.56 -14.00 -6.62
CA LEU A 237 9.69 -14.39 -8.03
C LEU A 237 10.39 -13.27 -8.80
N ILE A 238 11.27 -13.64 -9.71
CA ILE A 238 12.14 -12.71 -10.42
C ILE A 238 12.12 -13.09 -11.90
N ASN A 239 11.64 -12.17 -12.75
CA ASN A 239 11.78 -12.32 -14.19
C ASN A 239 13.15 -11.80 -14.61
N HIS A 240 13.94 -12.62 -15.28
CA HIS A 240 15.08 -12.15 -16.05
C HIS A 240 14.63 -11.94 -17.48
N LYS A 241 14.50 -10.67 -17.86
CA LYS A 241 14.18 -10.25 -19.23
C LYS A 241 15.44 -9.85 -19.96
N SER A 242 15.69 -10.41 -21.15
CA SER A 242 16.88 -10.01 -21.90
C SER A 242 16.83 -8.53 -22.29
N ALA A 243 17.88 -7.77 -21.97
CA ALA A 243 18.01 -6.37 -22.36
C ALA A 243 18.11 -6.20 -23.90
N ALA A 244 18.52 -7.23 -24.62
CA ALA A 244 18.59 -7.25 -26.08
C ALA A 244 17.30 -7.75 -26.74
N ASN A 245 16.49 -8.52 -26.02
CA ASN A 245 15.22 -9.04 -26.52
C ASN A 245 14.23 -9.22 -25.36
N TYR A 246 13.43 -8.18 -25.11
CA TYR A 246 12.47 -8.12 -24.01
C TYR A 246 11.44 -9.26 -24.00
N GLY A 247 11.22 -9.89 -25.15
CA GLY A 247 10.33 -11.04 -25.28
C GLY A 247 10.92 -12.33 -24.73
N ILE A 248 12.19 -12.35 -24.28
CA ILE A 248 12.88 -13.51 -23.70
C ILE A 248 12.89 -13.40 -22.18
N ASP A 249 12.19 -14.35 -21.54
CA ASP A 249 12.04 -14.43 -20.10
C ASP A 249 12.62 -15.72 -19.55
N THR A 250 13.24 -15.63 -18.38
CA THR A 250 13.52 -16.76 -17.49
C THR A 250 12.97 -16.42 -16.11
N LEU A 251 12.26 -17.35 -15.48
CA LEU A 251 11.67 -17.13 -14.16
C LEU A 251 12.53 -17.80 -13.09
N TYR A 252 12.99 -17.00 -12.14
CA TYR A 252 13.71 -17.43 -10.95
C TYR A 252 12.89 -17.15 -9.70
N ARG A 253 13.32 -17.71 -8.57
CA ARG A 253 12.91 -17.25 -7.25
C ARG A 253 14.10 -17.21 -6.30
N ARG A 254 13.96 -16.42 -5.24
CA ARG A 254 14.85 -16.46 -4.07
C ARG A 254 14.02 -16.52 -2.80
N LYS A 255 14.40 -17.40 -1.86
CA LYS A 255 13.85 -17.38 -0.51
C LYS A 255 14.39 -16.15 0.23
N VAL A 256 13.53 -15.43 0.91
CA VAL A 256 13.89 -14.31 1.78
C VAL A 256 13.41 -14.65 3.18
N THR A 257 14.32 -14.51 4.15
CA THR A 257 14.01 -14.65 5.57
C THR A 257 14.21 -13.30 6.24
N VAL A 258 13.19 -12.82 6.94
CA VAL A 258 13.19 -11.59 7.73
C VAL A 258 12.82 -11.95 9.17
N SER A 259 13.70 -11.62 10.11
CA SER A 259 13.50 -11.94 11.52
C SER A 259 13.77 -10.72 12.41
N PRO A 260 12.99 -10.50 13.47
CA PRO A 260 13.35 -9.56 14.53
C PRO A 260 14.73 -9.88 15.11
N LYS A 261 15.46 -8.85 15.53
CA LYS A 261 16.64 -8.99 16.38
C LYS A 261 16.27 -9.15 17.84
#